data_AF-A0A9D1GX06-F1
#
_entry.id   AF-A0A9D1GX06-F1
#
_cell.length_a   1.000
_cell.length_b   1.000
_cell.length_c   1.000
_cell.angle_alpha   90.00
_cell.angle_beta   90.00
_cell.angle_gamma   90.00
#
_symmetry.space_group_name_H-M   'P 1'
#
loop_
_entity.id
_entity.type
_entity.pdbx_description
1 polymer ?
#
loop_
_entity_poly.entity_id
_entity_poly.type
_entity_poly.pdbx_seq_one_letter_code
_entity_poly.pdbx_strand_id
1 'polypeptide(L)'
;MYGRVWRVLRALRPTLICLAIAIPALVARLSGAHLTPLLGLVVFGAGVVAAAFVLAWAAEAAELEISGGLALAILAVIVVLPEYAVDLFFAYRAGGDPSYAQFAAANMTGSNRLLLGLGWPVVVIVGLAVAARRSGRTVREVVLEPQSRLELGFLAIASILAFVMPLTATISWLLGLVLLAWFAFYLVRVAMGGDDEEPELVGPAAKIGELPQRARRITVTTLFVTSALVILACAEPFAEA
;
A
#
# COMPACT_ATOMS: atom_id res chain seq x y z
N MET A 1 -8.00 33.89 -14.37
CA MET A 1 -8.76 32.62 -14.27
C MET A 1 -8.05 31.46 -14.99
N TYR A 2 -7.54 31.65 -16.22
CA TYR A 2 -6.79 30.63 -16.99
C TYR A 2 -5.55 30.03 -16.30
N GLY A 3 -4.75 30.83 -15.59
CA GLY A 3 -3.53 30.36 -14.91
C GLY A 3 -3.75 29.50 -13.65
N ARG A 4 -5.00 29.39 -13.16
CA ARG A 4 -5.36 28.54 -12.01
C ARG A 4 -5.74 27.13 -12.50
N VAL A 5 -6.55 27.05 -13.55
CA VAL A 5 -6.96 25.79 -14.20
C VAL A 5 -5.75 25.04 -14.79
N TRP A 6 -4.82 25.75 -15.42
CA TRP A 6 -3.65 25.12 -16.04
C TRP A 6 -2.62 24.58 -15.02
N ARG A 7 -2.53 25.20 -13.83
CA ARG A 7 -1.74 24.70 -12.70
C ARG A 7 -2.37 23.46 -12.07
N VAL A 8 -3.69 23.45 -11.92
CA VAL A 8 -4.46 22.29 -11.42
C VAL A 8 -4.34 21.10 -12.39
N LEU A 9 -4.53 21.33 -13.70
CA LEU A 9 -4.38 20.29 -14.73
C LEU A 9 -2.96 19.74 -14.82
N ARG A 10 -1.92 20.55 -14.59
CA ARG A 10 -0.51 20.09 -14.56
C ARG A 10 -0.22 19.21 -13.36
N ALA A 11 -0.87 19.46 -12.23
CA ALA A 11 -0.58 18.76 -10.99
C ALA A 11 -1.42 17.49 -10.80
N LEU A 12 -2.56 17.37 -11.48
CA LEU A 12 -3.34 16.12 -11.59
C LEU A 12 -2.84 15.19 -12.70
N ARG A 13 -1.83 15.60 -13.49
CA ARG A 13 -1.26 14.77 -14.55
C ARG A 13 -0.84 13.39 -14.08
N PRO A 14 -0.12 13.22 -12.94
CA PRO A 14 0.29 11.89 -12.49
C PRO A 14 -0.92 11.00 -12.22
N THR A 15 -1.94 11.52 -11.54
CA THR A 15 -3.20 10.80 -11.29
C THR A 15 -3.90 10.41 -12.59
N LEU A 16 -4.01 11.33 -13.54
CA LEU A 16 -4.63 11.04 -14.86
C LEU A 16 -3.83 10.02 -15.67
N ILE A 17 -2.49 10.05 -15.60
CA ILE A 17 -1.61 9.07 -16.25
C ILE A 17 -1.84 7.69 -15.64
N CYS A 18 -1.85 7.57 -14.31
CA CYS A 18 -2.14 6.30 -13.64
C CYS A 18 -3.53 5.77 -14.02
N LEU A 19 -4.56 6.63 -14.00
CA LEU A 19 -5.90 6.24 -14.44
C LEU A 19 -5.90 5.77 -15.90
N ALA A 20 -5.17 6.43 -16.79
CA ALA A 20 -5.03 6.00 -18.19
C ALA A 20 -4.30 4.65 -18.33
N ILE A 21 -3.27 4.39 -17.52
CA ILE A 21 -2.56 3.10 -17.48
C ILE A 21 -3.48 1.98 -16.98
N ALA A 22 -4.45 2.27 -16.13
CA ALA A 22 -5.43 1.28 -15.65
C ALA A 22 -6.52 0.93 -16.68
N ILE A 23 -6.76 1.79 -17.69
CA ILE A 23 -7.83 1.58 -18.68
C ILE A 23 -7.70 0.24 -19.43
N PRO A 24 -6.53 -0.14 -19.99
CA PRO A 24 -6.38 -1.41 -20.69
C PRO A 24 -6.76 -2.63 -19.83
N ALA A 25 -6.42 -2.61 -18.55
CA ALA A 25 -6.77 -3.68 -17.61
C ALA A 25 -8.28 -3.78 -17.39
N LEU A 26 -8.95 -2.64 -17.19
CA LEU A 26 -10.41 -2.59 -17.07
C LEU A 26 -11.11 -3.03 -18.35
N VAL A 27 -10.63 -2.58 -19.51
CA VAL A 27 -11.20 -2.97 -20.82
C VAL A 27 -11.04 -4.47 -21.04
N ALA A 28 -9.86 -5.04 -20.76
CA ALA A 28 -9.62 -6.48 -20.87
C ALA A 28 -10.55 -7.27 -19.92
N ARG A 29 -10.69 -6.84 -18.66
CA ARG A 29 -11.57 -7.48 -17.68
C ARG A 29 -13.05 -7.42 -18.07
N LEU A 30 -13.54 -6.24 -18.47
CA LEU A 30 -14.96 -6.03 -18.78
C LEU A 30 -15.38 -6.63 -20.13
N SER A 31 -14.45 -6.74 -21.08
CA SER A 31 -14.71 -7.38 -22.38
C SER A 31 -14.63 -8.91 -22.32
N GLY A 32 -14.07 -9.49 -21.26
CA GLY A 32 -13.78 -10.93 -21.19
C GLY A 32 -12.69 -11.37 -22.16
N ALA A 33 -11.82 -10.44 -22.61
CA ALA A 33 -10.76 -10.76 -23.55
C ALA A 33 -9.71 -11.68 -22.90
N HIS A 34 -9.41 -12.80 -23.56
CA HIS A 34 -8.34 -13.69 -23.13
C HIS A 34 -6.99 -13.15 -23.60
N LEU A 35 -6.19 -12.65 -22.65
CA LEU A 35 -4.81 -12.25 -22.89
C LEU A 35 -3.89 -13.46 -22.74
N THR A 36 -2.82 -13.50 -23.53
CA THR A 36 -1.73 -14.45 -23.28
C THR A 36 -1.12 -14.21 -21.90
N PRO A 37 -0.62 -15.23 -21.19
CA PRO A 37 -0.05 -15.12 -19.84
C PRO A 37 0.80 -13.87 -19.59
N LEU A 38 1.89 -13.69 -20.37
CA LEU A 38 2.78 -12.54 -20.26
C LEU A 38 2.07 -11.19 -20.45
N LEU A 39 1.14 -11.10 -21.39
CA LEU A 39 0.39 -9.87 -21.65
C LEU A 39 -0.62 -9.59 -20.52
N GLY A 40 -1.27 -10.63 -19.99
CA GLY A 40 -2.14 -10.53 -18.82
C GLY A 40 -1.38 -10.00 -17.62
N LEU A 41 -0.21 -10.58 -17.32
CA LEU A 41 0.65 -10.16 -16.21
C LEU A 41 1.04 -8.69 -16.32
N VAL A 42 1.45 -8.24 -17.51
CA VAL A 42 1.84 -6.83 -17.73
C VAL A 42 0.63 -5.91 -17.64
N VAL A 43 -0.49 -6.25 -18.28
CA VAL A 43 -1.68 -5.39 -18.34
C VAL A 43 -2.35 -5.26 -16.98
N PHE A 44 -2.68 -6.37 -16.33
CA PHE A 44 -3.33 -6.36 -15.02
C PHE A 44 -2.38 -5.89 -13.93
N GLY A 45 -1.10 -6.26 -13.98
CA GLY A 45 -0.07 -5.78 -13.05
C GLY A 45 0.13 -4.26 -13.15
N ALA A 46 0.20 -3.71 -14.36
CA ALA A 46 0.27 -2.26 -14.55
C ALA A 46 -0.99 -1.55 -14.02
N GLY A 47 -2.18 -2.16 -14.21
CA GLY A 47 -3.43 -1.67 -13.64
C GLY A 47 -3.40 -1.61 -12.10
N VAL A 48 -2.94 -2.69 -11.45
CA VAL A 48 -2.78 -2.76 -9.99
C VAL A 48 -1.81 -1.70 -9.49
N VAL A 49 -0.61 -1.59 -10.10
CA VAL A 49 0.40 -0.60 -9.71
C VAL A 49 -0.12 0.82 -9.88
N ALA A 50 -0.78 1.12 -11.00
CA ALA A 50 -1.33 2.44 -11.25
C ALA A 50 -2.43 2.81 -10.24
N ALA A 51 -3.31 1.87 -9.91
CA ALA A 51 -4.33 2.06 -8.89
C ALA A 51 -3.74 2.25 -7.49
N ALA A 52 -2.66 1.54 -7.16
CA ALA A 52 -1.93 1.68 -5.90
C ALA A 52 -1.36 3.10 -5.71
N PHE A 53 -0.77 3.69 -6.75
CA PHE A 53 -0.30 5.08 -6.71
C PHE A 53 -1.44 6.07 -6.48
N VAL A 54 -2.57 5.90 -7.19
CA VAL A 54 -3.74 6.77 -7.00
C VAL A 54 -4.33 6.61 -5.60
N LEU A 55 -4.36 5.38 -5.08
CA LEU A 55 -4.81 5.07 -3.73
C LEU A 55 -3.93 5.72 -2.68
N ALA A 56 -2.59 5.65 -2.83
CA ALA A 56 -1.63 6.28 -1.94
C ALA A 56 -1.82 7.81 -1.88
N TRP A 57 -1.93 8.48 -3.02
CA TRP A 57 -2.18 9.94 -3.03
C TRP A 57 -3.54 10.33 -2.44
N ALA A 58 -4.57 9.50 -2.64
CA ALA A 58 -5.88 9.73 -2.03
C ALA A 58 -5.80 9.56 -0.51
N ALA A 59 -5.05 8.58 -0.02
CA ALA A 59 -4.85 8.30 1.39
C ALA A 59 -4.02 9.38 2.09
N GLU A 60 -2.90 9.81 1.51
CA GLU A 60 -2.11 10.96 1.99
C GLU A 60 -2.99 12.23 2.05
N ALA A 61 -3.78 12.52 1.02
CA ALA A 61 -4.67 13.68 1.05
C ALA A 61 -5.81 13.57 2.10
N ALA A 62 -6.19 12.34 2.47
CA ALA A 62 -7.19 12.08 3.51
C ALA A 62 -6.65 12.33 4.92
N GLU A 63 -5.33 12.30 5.11
CA GLU A 63 -4.65 12.53 6.39
C GLU A 63 -5.01 13.90 6.99
N LEU A 64 -5.25 14.91 6.16
CA LEU A 64 -5.71 16.24 6.59
C LEU A 64 -7.06 16.23 7.34
N GLU A 65 -7.80 15.13 7.31
CA GLU A 65 -9.12 15.02 7.93
C GLU A 65 -9.20 13.94 9.03
N ILE A 66 -8.07 13.33 9.40
CA ILE A 66 -7.96 12.26 10.39
C ILE A 66 -6.94 12.68 11.47
N SER A 67 -7.13 12.30 12.74
CA SER A 67 -6.15 12.54 13.81
C SER A 67 -4.80 11.86 13.52
N GLY A 68 -3.67 12.53 13.79
CA GLY A 68 -2.34 12.18 13.25
C GLY A 68 -1.93 10.71 13.39
N GLY A 69 -1.86 10.19 14.63
CA GLY A 69 -1.43 8.81 14.87
C GLY A 69 -2.31 7.73 14.22
N LEU A 70 -3.63 7.96 14.15
CA LEU A 70 -4.55 7.04 13.49
C LEU A 70 -4.40 7.10 11.96
N ALA A 71 -4.10 8.28 11.42
CA ALA A 71 -3.98 8.49 9.99
C ALA A 71 -2.78 7.75 9.40
N LEU A 72 -1.60 7.85 10.02
CA LEU A 72 -0.40 7.12 9.58
C LEU A 72 -0.62 5.60 9.59
N ALA A 73 -1.26 5.08 10.63
CA ALA A 73 -1.51 3.66 10.79
C ALA A 73 -2.49 3.13 9.73
N ILE A 74 -3.58 3.87 9.45
CA ILE A 74 -4.54 3.52 8.41
C ILE A 74 -3.93 3.68 7.01
N LEU A 75 -3.15 4.75 6.79
CA LEU A 75 -2.42 5.00 5.55
C LEU A 75 -1.50 3.82 5.21
N ALA A 76 -0.73 3.34 6.19
CA ALA A 76 0.16 2.19 6.00
C ALA A 76 -0.60 0.93 5.56
N VAL A 77 -1.76 0.64 6.15
CA VAL A 77 -2.61 -0.51 5.76
C VAL A 77 -3.16 -0.34 4.34
N ILE A 78 -3.62 0.86 4.00
CA ILE A 78 -4.22 1.16 2.70
C ILE A 78 -3.19 1.06 1.57
N VAL A 79 -1.96 1.53 1.80
CA VAL A 79 -0.91 1.55 0.76
C VAL A 79 -0.52 0.13 0.33
N VAL A 80 -0.65 -0.85 1.22
CA VAL A 80 -0.37 -2.27 0.90
C VAL A 80 -1.63 -3.05 0.49
N LEU A 81 -2.77 -2.39 0.26
CA LEU A 81 -4.02 -3.05 -0.14
C LEU A 81 -3.90 -3.95 -1.40
N PRO A 82 -3.12 -3.60 -2.44
CA PRO A 82 -2.90 -4.51 -3.57
C PRO A 82 -2.38 -5.88 -3.18
N GLU A 83 -1.47 -5.93 -2.20
CA GLU A 83 -0.90 -7.17 -1.69
C GLU A 83 -1.97 -8.00 -0.99
N TYR A 84 -2.77 -7.36 -0.11
CA TYR A 84 -3.89 -8.04 0.54
C TYR A 84 -4.92 -8.56 -0.45
N ALA A 85 -5.17 -7.87 -1.56
CA ALA A 85 -6.14 -8.31 -2.56
C ALA A 85 -5.69 -9.60 -3.26
N VAL A 86 -4.40 -9.69 -3.64
CA VAL A 86 -3.82 -10.90 -4.26
C VAL A 86 -3.72 -12.05 -3.26
N ASP A 87 -3.26 -11.76 -2.04
CA ASP A 87 -3.10 -12.80 -1.01
C ASP A 87 -4.45 -13.37 -0.55
N LEU A 88 -5.46 -12.50 -0.39
CA LEU A 88 -6.83 -12.92 -0.07
C LEU A 88 -7.45 -13.74 -1.19
N PHE A 89 -7.15 -13.42 -2.46
CA PHE A 89 -7.56 -14.27 -3.58
C PHE A 89 -6.99 -15.68 -3.44
N PHE A 90 -5.68 -15.82 -3.23
CA PHE A 90 -5.07 -17.14 -3.03
C PHE A 90 -5.64 -17.88 -1.83
N ALA A 91 -5.80 -17.19 -0.69
CA ALA A 91 -6.38 -17.78 0.52
C ALA A 91 -7.85 -18.20 0.34
N TYR A 92 -8.65 -17.40 -0.37
CA TYR A 92 -10.03 -17.73 -0.68
C TYR A 92 -10.12 -18.93 -1.63
N ARG A 93 -9.31 -18.96 -2.69
CA ARG A 93 -9.24 -20.10 -3.62
C ARG A 93 -8.77 -21.37 -2.92
N ALA A 94 -7.83 -21.26 -1.98
CA ALA A 94 -7.33 -22.37 -1.17
C ALA A 94 -8.44 -23.09 -0.38
N GLY A 95 -9.51 -22.39 0.00
CA GLY A 95 -10.66 -22.98 0.67
C GLY A 95 -11.46 -23.96 -0.20
N GLY A 96 -11.44 -23.79 -1.52
CA GLY A 96 -12.09 -24.70 -2.49
C GLY A 96 -11.11 -25.63 -3.21
N ASP A 97 -9.87 -25.18 -3.42
CA ASP A 97 -8.80 -25.93 -4.08
C ASP A 97 -7.51 -25.86 -3.25
N PRO A 98 -7.17 -26.92 -2.48
CA PRO A 98 -6.00 -26.92 -1.61
C PRO A 98 -4.66 -26.65 -2.31
N SER A 99 -4.57 -26.79 -3.63
CA SER A 99 -3.35 -26.47 -4.38
C SER A 99 -2.95 -24.99 -4.32
N TYR A 100 -3.89 -24.10 -4.01
CA TYR A 100 -3.67 -22.67 -3.83
C TYR A 100 -3.13 -22.30 -2.43
N ALA A 101 -3.19 -23.21 -1.45
CA ALA A 101 -2.75 -22.91 -0.08
C ALA A 101 -1.26 -22.53 -0.01
N GLN A 102 -0.43 -23.18 -0.83
CA GLN A 102 0.99 -22.85 -0.94
C GLN A 102 1.23 -21.46 -1.56
N PHE A 103 0.35 -21.00 -2.46
CA PHE A 103 0.49 -19.68 -3.08
C PHE A 103 0.21 -18.57 -2.07
N ALA A 104 -0.81 -18.73 -1.22
CA ALA A 104 -1.07 -17.78 -0.12
C ALA A 104 0.14 -17.71 0.83
N ALA A 105 0.65 -18.85 1.29
CA ALA A 105 1.81 -18.86 2.19
C ALA A 105 3.09 -18.30 1.51
N ALA A 106 3.34 -18.65 0.25
CA ALA A 106 4.49 -18.17 -0.51
C ALA A 106 4.41 -16.68 -0.80
N ASN A 107 3.23 -16.17 -1.15
CA ASN A 107 3.00 -14.75 -1.40
C ASN A 107 3.18 -13.93 -0.11
N MET A 108 2.45 -14.28 0.97
CA MET A 108 2.58 -13.65 2.29
C MET A 108 4.03 -13.61 2.81
N THR A 109 4.80 -14.70 2.66
CA THR A 109 6.19 -14.72 3.12
C THR A 109 7.15 -14.03 2.12
N GLY A 110 6.85 -14.12 0.83
CA GLY A 110 7.62 -13.50 -0.24
C GLY A 110 7.59 -11.98 -0.18
N SER A 111 6.40 -11.38 -0.02
CA SER A 111 6.25 -9.92 0.07
C SER A 111 6.96 -9.34 1.31
N ASN A 112 6.84 -9.99 2.47
CA ASN A 112 7.57 -9.60 3.68
C ASN A 112 9.10 -9.65 3.49
N ARG A 113 9.61 -10.69 2.81
CA ARG A 113 11.05 -10.80 2.49
C ARG A 113 11.49 -9.77 1.46
N LEU A 114 10.66 -9.46 0.46
CA LEU A 114 10.95 -8.43 -0.53
C LEU A 114 11.02 -7.05 0.12
N LEU A 115 10.08 -6.74 1.04
CA LEU A 115 10.06 -5.49 1.79
C LEU A 115 11.35 -5.31 2.61
N LEU A 116 11.69 -6.29 3.44
CA LEU A 116 12.86 -6.22 4.33
C LEU A 116 14.19 -6.38 3.59
N GLY A 117 14.24 -7.24 2.57
CA GLY A 117 15.46 -7.59 1.86
C GLY A 117 15.80 -6.67 0.69
N LEU A 118 14.81 -6.00 0.10
CA LEU A 118 15.03 -5.08 -1.04
C LEU A 118 14.39 -3.71 -0.80
N GLY A 119 13.12 -3.64 -0.41
CA GLY A 119 12.39 -2.37 -0.25
C GLY A 119 13.09 -1.40 0.69
N TRP A 120 13.28 -1.79 1.95
CA TRP A 120 13.93 -0.97 2.96
C TRP A 120 15.40 -0.64 2.62
N PRO A 121 16.25 -1.61 2.23
CA PRO A 121 17.62 -1.30 1.81
C PRO A 121 17.72 -0.30 0.68
N VAL A 122 16.87 -0.39 -0.35
CA VAL A 122 16.85 0.56 -1.47
C VAL A 122 16.49 1.97 -0.97
N VAL A 123 15.45 2.10 -0.13
CA VAL A 123 15.06 3.39 0.46
C VAL A 123 16.20 3.99 1.29
N VAL A 124 16.86 3.19 2.13
CA VAL A 124 18.00 3.64 2.95
C VAL A 124 19.17 4.07 2.07
N ILE A 125 19.56 3.29 1.06
CA ILE A 125 20.67 3.61 0.15
C ILE A 125 20.38 4.91 -0.61
N VAL A 126 19.17 5.06 -1.15
CA VAL A 126 18.77 6.28 -1.85
C VAL A 126 18.75 7.47 -0.89
N GLY A 127 18.19 7.31 0.31
CA GLY A 127 18.17 8.33 1.35
C GLY A 127 19.57 8.83 1.73
N LEU A 128 20.50 7.90 2.00
CA LEU A 128 21.90 8.22 2.29
C LEU A 128 22.59 8.92 1.10
N ALA A 129 22.36 8.43 -0.13
CA ALA A 129 22.92 9.04 -1.33
C ALA A 129 22.42 10.48 -1.55
N VAL A 130 21.13 10.73 -1.36
CA VAL A 130 20.52 12.06 -1.48
C VAL A 130 21.03 12.98 -0.36
N ALA A 131 21.07 12.50 0.89
CA ALA A 131 21.56 13.25 2.03
C ALA A 131 23.05 13.62 1.88
N ALA A 132 23.87 12.69 1.39
CA ALA A 132 25.29 12.93 1.15
C ALA A 132 25.50 13.99 0.05
N ARG A 133 24.72 13.91 -1.04
CA ARG A 133 24.75 14.90 -2.12
C ARG A 133 24.33 16.30 -1.66
N ARG A 134 23.30 16.41 -0.82
CA ARG A 134 22.78 17.71 -0.34
C ARG A 134 23.67 18.36 0.72
N SER A 135 24.28 17.57 1.60
CA SER A 135 25.12 18.08 2.69
C SER A 135 26.58 18.31 2.28
N GLY A 136 27.02 17.75 1.15
CA GLY A 136 28.43 17.75 0.72
C GLY A 136 29.34 16.91 1.62
N ARG A 137 28.77 16.09 2.51
CA ARG A 137 29.48 15.22 3.45
C ARG A 137 28.98 13.79 3.32
N THR A 138 29.81 12.82 3.69
CA THR A 138 29.36 11.42 3.73
C THR A 138 28.40 11.21 4.91
N VAL A 139 27.16 10.84 4.60
CA VAL A 139 26.17 10.38 5.60
C VAL A 139 26.21 8.85 5.64
N ARG A 140 26.39 8.26 6.82
CA ARG A 140 26.62 6.81 6.98
C ARG A 140 25.47 6.07 7.65
N GLU A 141 24.53 6.79 8.26
CA GLU A 141 23.45 6.20 9.02
C GLU A 141 22.15 6.98 8.81
N VAL A 142 21.04 6.26 8.92
CA VAL A 142 19.70 6.83 9.02
C VAL A 142 19.28 6.66 10.47
N VAL A 143 19.17 7.77 11.19
CA VAL A 143 18.74 7.76 12.60
C VAL A 143 17.22 7.73 12.62
N LEU A 144 16.65 6.67 13.19
CA LEU A 144 15.21 6.52 13.36
C LEU A 144 14.73 7.23 14.62
N GLU A 145 13.48 7.66 14.60
CA GLU A 145 12.86 8.34 15.73
C GLU A 145 12.60 7.38 16.91
N PRO A 146 12.64 7.86 18.16
CA PRO A 146 12.39 7.03 19.35
C PRO A 146 11.04 6.31 19.33
N GLN A 147 10.03 6.87 18.67
CA GLN A 147 8.69 6.29 18.48
C GLN A 147 8.75 4.91 17.80
N SER A 148 9.74 4.67 16.92
CA SER A 148 9.96 3.40 16.22
C SER A 148 10.16 2.21 17.17
N ARG A 149 10.55 2.46 18.44
CA ARG A 149 10.71 1.42 19.46
C ARG A 149 9.42 0.65 19.73
N LEU A 150 8.27 1.33 19.65
CA LEU A 150 6.97 0.69 19.82
C LEU A 150 6.76 -0.34 18.71
N GLU A 151 6.96 0.06 17.46
CA GLU A 151 6.77 -0.79 16.29
C GLU A 151 7.71 -2.00 16.31
N LEU A 152 8.99 -1.79 16.66
CA LEU A 152 9.97 -2.86 16.82
C LEU A 152 9.57 -3.88 17.89
N GLY A 153 8.98 -3.43 19.01
CA GLY A 153 8.49 -4.32 20.06
C GLY A 153 7.33 -5.20 19.58
N PHE A 154 6.36 -4.61 18.88
CA PHE A 154 5.25 -5.35 18.29
C PHE A 154 5.71 -6.35 17.24
N LEU A 155 6.64 -5.92 16.37
CA LEU A 155 7.23 -6.76 15.33
C LEU A 155 8.04 -7.92 15.92
N ALA A 156 8.80 -7.68 17.00
CA ALA A 156 9.57 -8.72 17.67
C ALA A 156 8.67 -9.83 18.25
N ILE A 157 7.58 -9.45 18.93
CA ILE A 157 6.61 -10.40 19.47
C ILE A 157 5.91 -11.17 18.34
N ALA A 158 5.45 -10.46 17.30
CA ALA A 158 4.83 -11.09 16.14
C ALA A 158 5.79 -12.09 15.45
N SER A 159 7.08 -11.74 15.35
CA SER A 159 8.12 -12.61 14.79
C SER A 159 8.32 -13.88 15.60
N ILE A 160 8.30 -13.78 16.94
CA ILE A 160 8.36 -14.96 17.82
C ILE A 160 7.12 -15.84 17.64
N LEU A 161 5.93 -15.24 17.63
CA LEU A 161 4.68 -15.97 17.40
C LEU A 161 4.64 -16.64 16.02
N ALA A 162 5.25 -16.03 15.01
CA ALA A 162 5.31 -16.56 13.66
C ALA A 162 6.08 -17.90 13.57
N PHE A 163 7.00 -18.20 14.50
CA PHE A 163 7.68 -19.51 14.56
C PHE A 163 6.73 -20.67 14.86
N VAL A 164 5.53 -20.42 15.37
CA VAL A 164 4.51 -21.46 15.52
C VAL A 164 4.19 -22.09 14.16
N MET A 165 4.08 -21.30 13.09
CA MET A 165 3.72 -21.79 11.75
C MET A 165 4.66 -22.88 11.20
N PRO A 166 5.99 -22.69 11.14
CA PRO A 166 6.91 -23.74 10.68
C PRO A 166 7.02 -24.91 11.67
N LEU A 167 6.86 -24.67 12.98
CA LEU A 167 6.92 -25.74 13.98
C LEU A 167 5.70 -26.68 13.91
N THR A 168 4.52 -26.15 13.60
CA THR A 168 3.27 -26.93 13.48
C THR A 168 2.93 -27.31 12.05
N ALA A 169 3.72 -26.88 11.07
CA ALA A 169 3.47 -27.02 9.63
C ALA A 169 2.06 -26.57 9.20
N THR A 170 1.44 -25.66 9.95
CA THR A 170 0.05 -25.23 9.76
C THR A 170 -0.11 -23.76 10.16
N ILE A 171 -0.95 -23.03 9.43
CA ILE A 171 -1.39 -21.69 9.81
C ILE A 171 -2.78 -21.83 10.42
N SER A 172 -2.86 -21.95 11.74
CA SER A 172 -4.16 -22.15 12.41
C SER A 172 -4.97 -20.85 12.41
N TRP A 173 -6.30 -20.97 12.31
CA TRP A 173 -7.20 -19.82 12.39
C TRP A 173 -7.06 -19.08 13.74
N LEU A 174 -6.76 -19.82 14.82
CA LEU A 174 -6.52 -19.25 16.15
C LEU A 174 -5.26 -18.38 16.15
N LEU A 175 -4.16 -18.84 15.54
CA LEU A 175 -2.96 -18.02 15.40
C LEU A 175 -3.24 -16.78 14.56
N GLY A 176 -4.01 -16.92 13.47
CA GLY A 176 -4.46 -15.79 12.65
C GLY A 176 -5.25 -14.76 13.47
N LEU A 177 -6.19 -15.21 14.31
CA LEU A 177 -6.98 -14.33 15.17
C LEU A 177 -6.13 -13.64 16.24
N VAL A 178 -5.16 -14.35 16.83
CA VAL A 178 -4.20 -13.79 17.79
C VAL A 178 -3.33 -12.71 17.12
N LEU A 179 -2.79 -12.98 15.92
CA LEU A 179 -1.98 -12.01 15.18
C LEU A 179 -2.81 -10.79 14.74
N LEU A 180 -4.05 -11.00 14.32
CA LEU A 180 -4.97 -9.92 13.97
C LEU A 180 -5.31 -9.04 15.18
N ALA A 181 -5.60 -9.66 16.34
CA ALA A 181 -5.83 -8.94 17.58
C ALA A 181 -4.57 -8.16 18.03
N TRP A 182 -3.39 -8.75 17.85
CA TRP A 182 -2.11 -8.10 18.12
C TRP A 182 -1.89 -6.88 17.22
N PHE A 183 -2.21 -7.00 15.94
CA PHE A 183 -2.14 -5.88 14.99
C PHE A 183 -3.17 -4.79 15.32
N ALA A 184 -4.41 -5.15 15.66
CA ALA A 184 -5.41 -4.18 16.10
C ALA A 184 -4.96 -3.45 17.39
N PHE A 185 -4.35 -4.17 18.33
CA PHE A 185 -3.75 -3.56 19.52
C PHE A 185 -2.63 -2.59 19.17
N TYR A 186 -1.76 -2.93 18.21
CA TYR A 186 -0.75 -2.01 17.67
C TYR A 186 -1.39 -0.73 17.13
N LEU A 187 -2.40 -0.83 16.26
CA LEU A 187 -3.09 0.33 15.68
C LEU A 187 -3.66 1.26 16.77
N VAL A 188 -4.30 0.69 17.81
CA VAL A 188 -4.82 1.47 18.94
C VAL A 188 -3.69 2.17 19.70
N ARG A 189 -2.56 1.49 19.94
CA ARG A 189 -1.41 2.07 20.65
C ARG A 189 -0.76 3.21 19.86
N VAL A 190 -0.65 3.09 18.54
CA VAL A 190 -0.13 4.16 17.67
C VAL A 190 -1.11 5.34 17.63
N ALA A 191 -2.41 5.08 17.49
CA ALA A 191 -3.43 6.12 17.45
C ALA A 191 -3.48 6.96 18.74
N MET A 192 -3.18 6.38 19.89
CA MET A 192 -3.11 7.10 21.18
C MET A 192 -1.79 7.82 21.44
N GLY A 193 -0.74 7.54 20.65
CA GLY A 193 0.61 8.05 20.89
C GLY A 193 1.10 9.07 19.86
N GLY A 194 0.30 9.41 18.86
CA GLY A 194 0.69 10.34 17.80
C GLY A 194 0.64 11.80 18.26
N ASP A 195 1.70 12.54 17.99
CA ASP A 195 1.66 14.01 18.01
C ASP A 195 0.84 14.49 16.79
N ASP A 196 -0.01 15.50 17.00
CA ASP A 196 -0.83 16.13 15.95
C ASP A 196 0.05 17.08 15.09
N GLU A 197 1.11 16.56 14.47
CA GLU A 197 1.82 17.31 13.43
C GLU A 197 1.00 17.31 12.15
N GLU A 198 0.83 18.48 11.53
CA GLU A 198 0.16 18.58 10.23
C GLU A 198 1.00 17.84 9.17
N PRO A 199 0.37 16.99 8.34
CA PRO A 199 1.10 16.20 7.36
C PRO A 199 1.74 17.07 6.28
N GLU A 200 3.02 16.85 6.00
CA GLU A 200 3.71 17.48 4.88
C GLU A 200 3.32 16.81 3.56
N LEU A 201 2.24 17.29 2.94
CA LEU A 201 1.80 16.76 1.65
C LEU A 201 2.70 17.24 0.50
N VAL A 202 3.01 16.31 -0.41
CA VAL A 202 3.79 16.60 -1.63
C VAL A 202 3.03 16.14 -2.88
N GLY A 203 3.26 16.80 -4.01
CA GLY A 203 2.80 16.32 -5.32
C GLY A 203 1.26 16.29 -5.46
N PRO A 204 0.68 15.21 -6.00
CA PRO A 204 -0.77 15.10 -6.19
C PRO A 204 -1.58 15.21 -4.89
N ALA A 205 -1.10 14.62 -3.78
CA ALA A 205 -1.78 14.67 -2.49
C ALA A 205 -1.92 16.11 -1.98
N ALA A 206 -0.86 16.91 -2.05
CA ALA A 206 -0.89 18.33 -1.67
C ALA A 206 -1.98 19.12 -2.40
N LYS A 207 -2.17 18.81 -3.69
CA LYS A 207 -3.14 19.51 -4.53
C LYS A 207 -4.58 19.10 -4.28
N ILE A 208 -4.79 17.84 -3.93
CA ILE A 208 -6.09 17.38 -3.43
C ILE A 208 -6.34 18.05 -2.07
N GLY A 209 -5.32 18.18 -1.23
CA GLY A 209 -5.36 18.86 0.07
C GLY A 209 -5.78 20.33 0.01
N GLU A 210 -5.34 21.06 -1.02
CA GLU A 210 -5.70 22.47 -1.30
C GLU A 210 -7.18 22.69 -1.66
N LEU A 211 -7.95 21.63 -1.96
CA LEU A 211 -9.37 21.77 -2.31
C LEU A 211 -10.23 22.14 -1.10
N PRO A 212 -11.35 22.87 -1.30
CA PRO A 212 -12.35 23.07 -0.26
C PRO A 212 -12.85 21.72 0.28
N GLN A 213 -13.07 21.63 1.60
CA GLN A 213 -13.37 20.38 2.31
C GLN A 213 -14.37 19.45 1.61
N ARG A 214 -15.51 19.98 1.12
CA ARG A 214 -16.51 19.16 0.39
C ARG A 214 -15.95 18.57 -0.91
N ALA A 215 -15.26 19.38 -1.70
CA ALA A 215 -14.67 18.94 -2.96
C ALA A 215 -13.51 17.97 -2.72
N ARG A 216 -12.71 18.21 -1.67
CA ARG A 216 -11.64 17.30 -1.23
C ARG A 216 -12.18 15.93 -0.86
N ARG A 217 -13.19 15.85 0.02
CA ARG A 217 -13.85 14.59 0.40
C ARG A 217 -14.38 13.83 -0.80
N ILE A 218 -15.13 14.49 -1.69
CA ILE A 218 -15.65 13.84 -2.89
C ILE A 218 -14.51 13.30 -3.76
N THR A 219 -13.45 14.08 -3.95
CA THR A 219 -12.29 13.68 -4.76
C THR A 219 -11.58 12.48 -4.15
N VAL A 220 -11.22 12.56 -2.87
CA VAL A 220 -10.57 11.48 -2.11
C VAL A 220 -11.42 10.21 -2.16
N THR A 221 -12.71 10.28 -1.82
CA THR A 221 -13.61 9.12 -1.87
C THR A 221 -13.70 8.53 -3.28
N THR A 222 -13.80 9.37 -4.31
CA THR A 222 -13.88 8.90 -5.70
C THR A 222 -12.60 8.17 -6.10
N LEU A 223 -11.43 8.73 -5.77
CA LEU A 223 -10.14 8.10 -6.06
C LEU A 223 -9.97 6.79 -5.28
N PHE A 224 -10.33 6.76 -4.00
CA PHE A 224 -10.36 5.55 -3.18
C PHE A 224 -11.19 4.44 -3.80
N VAL A 225 -12.46 4.73 -4.09
CA VAL A 225 -13.39 3.75 -4.66
C VAL A 225 -12.90 3.29 -6.02
N THR A 226 -12.46 4.22 -6.88
CA THR A 226 -11.96 3.88 -8.21
C THR A 226 -10.72 2.97 -8.13
N SER A 227 -9.73 3.31 -7.31
CA SER A 227 -8.54 2.50 -7.12
C SER A 227 -8.86 1.12 -6.54
N ALA A 228 -9.72 1.05 -5.52
CA ALA A 228 -10.14 -0.21 -4.93
C ALA A 228 -10.84 -1.11 -5.97
N LEU A 229 -11.75 -0.55 -6.77
CA LEU A 229 -12.43 -1.29 -7.85
C LEU A 229 -11.44 -1.79 -8.91
N VAL A 230 -10.46 -0.97 -9.31
CA VAL A 230 -9.42 -1.40 -10.25
C VAL A 230 -8.58 -2.54 -9.67
N ILE A 231 -8.12 -2.41 -8.42
CA ILE A 231 -7.34 -3.45 -7.73
C ILE A 231 -8.13 -4.76 -7.70
N LEU A 232 -9.38 -4.73 -7.25
CA LEU A 232 -10.24 -5.92 -7.18
C LEU A 232 -10.53 -6.52 -8.56
N ALA A 233 -10.72 -5.69 -9.59
CA ALA A 233 -10.95 -6.15 -10.95
C ALA A 233 -9.70 -6.81 -11.58
N CYS A 234 -8.50 -6.42 -11.13
CA CYS A 234 -7.23 -6.90 -11.67
C CYS A 234 -6.59 -8.03 -10.83
N ALA A 235 -6.91 -8.17 -9.54
CA ALA A 235 -6.20 -9.07 -8.63
C ALA A 235 -6.23 -10.54 -9.09
N GLU A 236 -7.42 -11.09 -9.36
CA GLU A 236 -7.59 -12.47 -9.87
C GLU A 236 -6.88 -12.68 -11.22
N PRO A 237 -7.16 -11.91 -12.30
CA PRO A 237 -6.54 -12.16 -13.58
C PRO A 237 -5.05 -11.84 -13.61
N PHE A 238 -4.54 -11.03 -12.67
CA PHE A 238 -3.11 -10.86 -12.44
C PHE A 238 -2.49 -12.09 -11.78
N ALA A 239 -3.15 -12.63 -10.75
CA ALA A 239 -2.67 -13.79 -10.00
C ALA A 239 -2.68 -15.09 -10.81
N GLU A 240 -3.53 -15.19 -11.83
CA GLU A 240 -3.62 -16.36 -12.72
C GLU A 240 -2.84 -16.23 -14.04
N ALA A 241 -2.20 -15.08 -14.29
CA ALA A 241 -1.48 -14.78 -15.55
C ALA A 241 -0.04 -15.32 -15.61
#